data_AF-A0A2R6Y1U7-F1
#
_entry.id   AF-A0A2R6Y1U7-F1
#
_cell.length_a   1.000
_cell.length_b   1.000
_cell.length_c   1.000
_cell.angle_alpha   90.00
_cell.angle_beta   90.00
_cell.angle_gamma   90.00
#
_symmetry.space_group_name_H-M   'P 1'
#
loop_
_entity.id
_entity.type
_entity.pdbx_description
1 polymer ?
#
loop_
_entity_poly.entity_id
_entity_poly.type
_entity_poly.pdbx_seq_one_letter_code
_entity_poly.pdbx_strand_id
1 'polypeptide(L)'
;MESLDAYLQQKPGDFRGERFSNRTHRSMIDPDARLDRKSTSQEAHLRYLIHHTVDTRSSGILRTQTKIITGTAEREVAACALLDIRREHPRLRVQSVSGDVGYAKTEPLDRLLKMDVVPLILVRLLQKEEFPGWRRAAWDPEKACKRWIKIKVVLVWKKVRRINSQPHYRAKRTRHVVIERFFAEGKEQHSLNRARSRGLEAMQKQAILTAVVQNLKRLIRYVLKRP
;
A
#
# COMPACT_ATOMS: atom_id res chain seq x y z
N MET A 1 8.29 34.07 -38.97
CA MET A 1 7.94 32.78 -39.60
C MET A 1 9.02 31.76 -39.25
N GLU A 2 9.31 31.61 -37.95
CA GLU A 2 10.50 30.89 -37.42
C GLU A 2 10.13 29.96 -36.24
N SER A 3 8.83 29.73 -36.00
CA SER A 3 8.36 29.02 -34.79
C SER A 3 7.79 27.62 -35.05
N LEU A 4 7.71 27.17 -36.31
CA LEU A 4 7.23 25.82 -36.65
C LEU A 4 8.38 24.81 -36.81
N ASP A 5 9.54 25.25 -37.28
CA ASP A 5 10.68 24.35 -37.55
C ASP A 5 11.34 23.83 -36.28
N ALA A 6 11.26 24.58 -35.17
CA ALA A 6 11.74 24.13 -33.86
C ALA A 6 10.87 23.03 -33.23
N TYR A 7 9.59 22.92 -33.61
CA TYR A 7 8.68 21.89 -33.08
C TYR A 7 8.89 20.54 -33.78
N LEU A 8 9.41 20.55 -35.01
CA LEU A 8 9.63 19.36 -35.82
C LEU A 8 11.05 18.76 -35.68
N GLN A 9 11.92 19.36 -34.85
CA GLN A 9 13.30 18.91 -34.64
C GLN A 9 13.52 18.03 -33.40
N GLN A 10 12.50 17.74 -32.58
CA GLN A 10 12.64 16.74 -31.52
C GLN A 10 12.55 15.33 -32.13
N LYS A 11 13.71 14.67 -32.28
CA LYS A 11 13.78 13.24 -32.57
C LYS A 11 12.89 12.47 -31.57
N PRO A 12 11.99 11.58 -32.03
CA PRO A 12 11.23 10.74 -31.13
C PRO A 12 12.20 9.81 -30.40
N GLY A 13 12.41 10.03 -29.09
CA GLY A 13 13.09 9.06 -28.24
C GLY A 13 14.21 9.56 -27.34
N ASP A 14 14.68 10.81 -27.43
CA ASP A 14 15.75 11.29 -26.54
C ASP A 14 15.19 12.08 -25.35
N PHE A 15 14.67 11.34 -24.37
CA PHE A 15 14.02 11.87 -23.18
C PHE A 15 14.96 11.96 -21.95
N ARG A 16 16.28 11.89 -22.19
CA ARG A 16 17.29 11.92 -21.12
C ARG A 16 17.31 13.29 -20.44
N GLY A 17 16.98 13.32 -19.15
CA GLY A 17 16.98 14.54 -18.32
C GLY A 17 15.61 15.19 -18.15
N GLU A 18 14.60 14.75 -18.91
CA GLU A 18 13.25 15.30 -18.79
C GLU A 18 12.45 14.69 -17.63
N ARG A 19 11.65 15.53 -16.96
CA ARG A 19 10.79 15.12 -15.84
C ARG A 19 9.37 14.86 -16.33
N PHE A 20 9.06 13.59 -16.52
CA PHE A 20 7.69 13.13 -16.77
C PHE A 20 6.89 13.09 -15.48
N SER A 21 5.68 13.67 -15.52
CA SER A 21 4.74 13.67 -14.41
C SER A 21 3.36 13.21 -14.87
N ASN A 22 2.59 12.63 -13.96
CA ASN A 22 1.19 12.28 -14.20
C ASN A 22 0.29 13.49 -14.49
N ARG A 23 0.77 14.74 -14.34
CA ARG A 23 0.01 15.94 -14.76
C ARG A 23 0.21 16.23 -16.23
N THR A 24 1.42 16.04 -16.73
CA THR A 24 1.84 16.43 -18.08
C THR A 24 1.79 15.28 -19.07
N HIS A 25 1.98 14.05 -18.61
CA HIS A 25 2.08 12.86 -19.47
C HIS A 25 1.11 11.80 -18.97
N ARG A 26 0.06 11.59 -19.75
CA ARG A 26 -1.01 10.61 -19.49
C ARG A 26 -1.27 9.83 -20.77
N SER A 27 -1.68 8.57 -20.60
CA SER A 27 -2.16 7.80 -21.73
C SER A 27 -3.43 8.45 -22.30
N MET A 28 -3.45 8.66 -23.61
CA MET A 28 -4.64 9.12 -24.32
C MET A 28 -5.71 8.02 -24.43
N ILE A 29 -5.27 6.76 -24.42
CA ILE A 29 -6.14 5.59 -24.65
C ILE A 29 -6.65 4.99 -23.34
N ASP A 30 -5.91 5.16 -22.24
CA ASP A 30 -6.28 4.66 -20.93
C ASP A 30 -6.02 5.73 -19.84
N PRO A 31 -6.95 6.68 -19.64
CA PRO A 31 -6.73 7.85 -18.79
C PRO A 31 -6.57 7.52 -17.30
N ASP A 32 -6.95 6.31 -16.88
CA ASP A 32 -6.82 5.83 -15.50
C ASP A 32 -5.41 5.30 -15.20
N ALA A 33 -4.68 4.84 -16.23
CA ALA A 33 -3.31 4.39 -16.08
C ALA A 33 -2.40 5.57 -15.72
N ARG A 34 -1.50 5.34 -14.75
CA ARG A 34 -0.60 6.38 -14.24
C ARG A 34 0.85 5.93 -14.34
N LEU A 35 1.72 6.87 -14.70
CA LEU A 35 3.16 6.69 -14.65
C LEU A 35 3.61 6.44 -13.23
N ASP A 36 4.34 5.35 -13.05
CA ASP A 36 4.92 4.95 -11.77
C ASP A 36 6.24 4.20 -11.96
N ARG A 37 7.13 4.39 -10.99
CA ARG A 37 8.49 3.84 -10.97
C ARG A 37 8.61 2.90 -9.77
N LYS A 38 9.09 1.69 -10.02
CA LYS A 38 9.34 0.71 -8.95
C LYS A 38 10.48 1.16 -8.02
N SER A 39 11.48 1.86 -8.56
CA SER A 39 12.58 2.47 -7.81
C SER A 39 13.08 3.72 -8.53
N THR A 40 13.85 4.55 -7.83
CA THR A 40 14.37 5.83 -8.36
C THR A 40 15.19 5.63 -9.64
N SER A 41 15.89 4.51 -9.75
CA SER A 41 16.77 4.17 -10.88
C SER A 41 16.06 3.44 -12.02
N GLN A 42 14.78 3.11 -11.88
CA GLN A 42 14.01 2.40 -12.91
C GLN A 42 13.09 3.35 -13.68
N GLU A 43 12.84 2.97 -14.93
CA GLU A 43 11.94 3.69 -15.84
C GLU A 43 10.50 3.72 -15.30
N ALA A 44 9.79 4.79 -15.65
CA ALA A 44 8.38 4.92 -15.34
C ALA A 44 7.56 4.17 -16.39
N HIS A 45 6.64 3.34 -15.94
CA HIS A 45 5.65 2.71 -16.82
C HIS A 45 4.25 3.09 -16.38
N LEU A 46 3.30 3.04 -17.30
CA LEU A 46 1.88 3.15 -17.00
C LEU A 46 1.44 1.90 -16.22
N ARG A 47 0.94 2.11 -15.00
CA ARG A 47 0.63 1.06 -14.03
C ARG A 47 -0.69 1.34 -13.32
N TYR A 48 -1.25 0.25 -12.80
CA TYR A 48 -2.30 0.23 -11.80
C TYR A 48 -1.72 -0.37 -10.51
N LEU A 49 -2.23 0.07 -9.37
CA LEU A 49 -1.89 -0.55 -8.08
C LEU A 49 -2.92 -1.61 -7.76
N ILE A 50 -2.43 -2.79 -7.39
CA ILE A 50 -3.24 -3.90 -6.90
C ILE A 50 -2.85 -4.14 -5.44
N HIS A 51 -3.83 -4.08 -4.56
CA HIS A 51 -3.68 -4.34 -3.14
C HIS A 51 -4.38 -5.66 -2.80
N HIS A 52 -3.66 -6.56 -2.16
CA HIS A 52 -4.23 -7.78 -1.60
C HIS A 52 -4.25 -7.70 -0.08
N THR A 53 -5.40 -8.00 0.52
CA THR A 53 -5.50 -8.32 1.94
C THR A 53 -5.53 -9.83 2.10
N VAL A 54 -4.53 -10.36 2.80
CA VAL A 54 -4.28 -11.80 2.90
C VAL A 54 -4.36 -12.21 4.36
N ASP A 55 -5.08 -13.29 4.64
CA ASP A 55 -4.93 -13.99 5.91
C ASP A 55 -3.64 -14.81 5.90
N THR A 56 -2.64 -14.32 6.62
CA THR A 56 -1.32 -14.98 6.73
C THR A 56 -1.37 -16.34 7.45
N ARG A 57 -2.44 -16.66 8.19
CA ARG A 57 -2.58 -17.96 8.86
C ARG A 57 -3.10 -19.03 7.90
N SER A 58 -4.21 -18.77 7.22
CA SER A 58 -4.77 -19.70 6.22
C SER A 58 -4.08 -19.61 4.86
N SER A 59 -3.26 -18.58 4.65
CA SER A 59 -2.66 -18.24 3.35
C SER A 59 -3.73 -18.04 2.27
N GLY A 60 -4.86 -17.41 2.59
CA GLY A 60 -5.93 -17.06 1.64
C GLY A 60 -6.04 -15.56 1.39
N ILE A 61 -6.36 -15.14 0.17
CA ILE A 61 -6.68 -13.75 -0.16
C ILE A 61 -8.13 -13.49 0.28
N LEU A 62 -8.32 -12.55 1.19
CA LEU A 62 -9.64 -12.12 1.65
C LEU A 62 -10.23 -11.03 0.76
N ARG A 63 -9.38 -10.12 0.28
CA ARG A 63 -9.83 -8.98 -0.52
C ARG A 63 -8.75 -8.55 -1.52
N THR A 64 -9.20 -8.08 -2.68
CA THR A 64 -8.36 -7.48 -3.71
C THR A 64 -8.96 -6.15 -4.10
N GLN A 65 -8.14 -5.09 -4.14
CA GLN A 65 -8.57 -3.75 -4.56
C GLN A 65 -7.56 -3.17 -5.54
N THR A 66 -8.04 -2.67 -6.66
CA THR A 66 -7.25 -1.92 -7.62
C THR A 66 -7.49 -0.43 -7.45
N LYS A 67 -6.42 0.36 -7.50
CA LYS A 67 -6.49 1.81 -7.42
C LYS A 67 -5.58 2.49 -8.44
N ILE A 68 -6.00 3.70 -8.77
CA ILE A 68 -5.19 4.67 -9.50
C ILE A 68 -4.10 5.22 -8.55
N ILE A 69 -2.94 5.54 -9.12
CA ILE A 69 -1.77 6.02 -8.38
C ILE A 69 -1.95 7.49 -8.04
N THR A 70 -2.24 7.79 -6.76
CA THR A 70 -2.44 9.16 -6.25
C THR A 70 -1.42 9.55 -5.16
N GLY A 71 -0.45 8.67 -4.83
CA GLY A 71 0.53 8.89 -3.76
C GLY A 71 0.00 8.65 -2.34
N THR A 72 -1.32 8.74 -2.13
CA THR A 72 -2.02 8.33 -0.89
C THR A 72 -2.81 7.04 -1.05
N ALA A 73 -3.05 6.60 -2.29
CA ALA A 73 -3.88 5.44 -2.64
C ALA A 73 -3.60 4.21 -1.77
N GLU A 74 -2.34 3.87 -1.53
CA GLU A 74 -1.98 2.69 -0.74
C GLU A 74 -2.55 2.77 0.69
N ARG A 75 -2.51 3.95 1.31
CA ARG A 75 -2.84 4.15 2.73
C ARG A 75 -4.35 4.06 2.97
N GLU A 76 -5.12 4.70 2.10
CA GLU A 76 -6.59 4.69 2.18
C GLU A 76 -7.13 3.29 1.92
N VAL A 77 -6.54 2.58 0.96
CA VAL A 77 -6.92 1.21 0.62
C VAL A 77 -6.74 0.27 1.81
N ALA A 78 -5.59 0.32 2.50
CA ALA A 78 -5.36 -0.58 3.63
C ALA A 78 -6.40 -0.40 4.75
N ALA A 79 -6.74 0.84 5.11
CA ALA A 79 -7.73 1.12 6.13
C ALA A 79 -9.16 0.74 5.68
N CYS A 80 -9.53 1.08 4.45
CA CYS A 80 -10.86 0.76 3.91
C CYS A 80 -11.04 -0.75 3.78
N ALA A 81 -10.04 -1.48 3.26
CA ALA A 81 -10.11 -2.93 3.11
C ALA A 81 -10.36 -3.64 4.46
N LEU A 82 -9.77 -3.17 5.55
CA LEU A 82 -10.01 -3.74 6.89
C LEU A 82 -11.42 -3.48 7.40
N LEU A 83 -11.95 -2.27 7.18
CA LEU A 83 -13.32 -1.92 7.53
C LEU A 83 -14.32 -2.75 6.72
N ASP A 84 -14.08 -2.87 5.41
CA ASP A 84 -14.90 -3.67 4.51
C ASP A 84 -14.92 -5.14 4.94
N ILE A 85 -13.77 -5.74 5.23
CA ILE A 85 -13.69 -7.12 5.72
C ILE A 85 -14.45 -7.29 7.04
N ARG A 86 -14.32 -6.35 7.98
CA ARG A 86 -15.08 -6.41 9.25
C ARG A 86 -16.58 -6.32 9.03
N ARG A 87 -17.02 -5.53 8.05
CA ARG A 87 -18.43 -5.36 7.69
C ARG A 87 -18.99 -6.60 6.98
N GLU A 88 -18.26 -7.12 5.99
CA GLU A 88 -18.65 -8.26 5.16
C GLU A 88 -18.56 -9.59 5.94
N HIS A 89 -17.63 -9.67 6.89
CA HIS A 89 -17.34 -10.89 7.66
C HIS A 89 -17.27 -10.61 9.16
N PRO A 90 -18.40 -10.34 9.84
CA PRO A 90 -18.42 -9.97 11.25
C PRO A 90 -17.87 -11.05 12.19
N ARG A 91 -17.85 -12.31 11.74
CA ARG A 91 -17.25 -13.44 12.49
C ARG A 91 -15.71 -13.44 12.45
N LEU A 92 -15.08 -12.73 11.52
CA LEU A 92 -13.63 -12.67 11.40
C LEU A 92 -13.06 -11.57 12.31
N ARG A 93 -12.44 -11.98 13.40
CA ARG A 93 -11.74 -11.05 14.30
C ARG A 93 -10.32 -10.77 13.80
N VAL A 94 -10.15 -9.65 13.11
CA VAL A 94 -8.82 -9.15 12.71
C VAL A 94 -8.07 -8.61 13.93
N GLN A 95 -7.04 -9.34 14.37
CA GLN A 95 -6.23 -8.98 15.55
C GLN A 95 -5.02 -8.10 15.20
N SER A 96 -4.36 -8.39 14.08
CA SER A 96 -3.11 -7.75 13.70
C SER A 96 -2.99 -7.65 12.19
N VAL A 97 -2.34 -6.59 11.72
CA VAL A 97 -2.13 -6.33 10.29
C VAL A 97 -0.65 -6.09 10.03
N SER A 98 -0.12 -6.79 9.04
CA SER A 98 1.23 -6.58 8.52
C SER A 98 1.14 -5.85 7.18
N GLY A 99 2.18 -5.08 6.87
CA GLY A 99 2.32 -4.39 5.59
C GLY A 99 3.72 -3.81 5.43
N ASP A 100 3.97 -3.28 4.25
CA ASP A 100 5.26 -2.70 3.87
C ASP A 100 5.61 -1.44 4.69
N VAL A 101 6.90 -1.08 4.67
CA VAL A 101 7.42 0.14 5.30
C VAL A 101 6.69 1.39 4.79
N GLY A 102 6.19 1.40 3.55
CA GLY A 102 5.41 2.51 2.99
C GLY A 102 4.15 2.86 3.78
N TYR A 103 3.58 1.88 4.52
CA TYR A 103 2.41 2.08 5.37
C TYR A 103 2.75 2.67 6.76
N ALA A 104 4.05 2.79 7.10
CA ALA A 104 4.51 3.30 8.40
C ALA A 104 4.39 4.83 8.49
N LYS A 105 3.17 5.34 8.64
CA LYS A 105 2.85 6.75 8.89
C LYS A 105 1.93 6.87 10.11
N THR A 106 1.97 8.01 10.78
CA THR A 106 1.24 8.22 12.03
C THR A 106 -0.27 8.12 11.89
N GLU A 107 -0.85 8.66 10.83
CA GLU A 107 -2.31 8.64 10.64
C GLU A 107 -2.88 7.21 10.44
N PRO A 108 -2.35 6.36 9.52
CA PRO A 108 -2.76 4.96 9.44
C PRO A 108 -2.53 4.18 10.74
N LEU A 109 -1.38 4.38 11.39
CA LEU A 109 -1.06 3.68 12.64
C LEU A 109 -2.03 4.07 13.78
N ASP A 110 -2.36 5.36 13.90
CA ASP A 110 -3.35 5.86 14.86
C ASP A 110 -4.73 5.26 14.59
N ARG A 111 -5.15 5.18 13.32
CA ARG A 111 -6.42 4.55 12.93
C ARG A 111 -6.45 3.06 13.31
N LEU A 112 -5.40 2.30 13.02
CA LEU A 112 -5.32 0.88 13.37
C LEU A 112 -5.39 0.68 14.89
N LEU A 113 -4.66 1.48 15.66
CA LEU A 113 -4.67 1.42 17.12
C LEU A 113 -6.05 1.75 17.71
N LYS A 114 -6.78 2.70 17.12
CA LYS A 114 -8.16 3.02 17.51
C LYS A 114 -9.16 1.92 17.17
N MET A 115 -8.87 1.13 16.13
CA MET A 115 -9.67 -0.03 15.72
C MET A 115 -9.34 -1.30 16.52
N ASP A 116 -8.50 -1.20 17.55
CA ASP A 116 -7.94 -2.32 18.31
C ASP A 116 -7.24 -3.37 17.42
N VAL A 117 -6.62 -2.90 16.33
CA VAL A 117 -5.82 -3.73 15.43
C VAL A 117 -4.36 -3.43 15.66
N VAL A 118 -3.57 -4.47 15.91
CA VAL A 118 -2.13 -4.33 16.14
C VAL A 118 -1.38 -4.11 14.81
N PRO A 119 -0.69 -2.97 14.61
CA PRO A 119 0.07 -2.71 13.39
C PRO A 119 1.48 -3.34 13.44
N LEU A 120 1.65 -4.47 12.77
CA LEU A 120 2.92 -5.21 12.62
C LEU A 120 3.73 -4.72 11.42
N ILE A 121 3.84 -3.41 11.26
CA ILE A 121 4.56 -2.77 10.16
C ILE A 121 6.00 -2.52 10.59
N LEU A 122 6.95 -2.75 9.69
CA LEU A 122 8.36 -2.49 10.00
C LEU A 122 8.61 -0.98 10.10
N VAL A 123 8.80 -0.53 11.34
CA VAL A 123 9.19 0.83 11.65
C VAL A 123 10.72 0.89 11.59
N ARG A 124 11.29 1.61 10.61
CA ARG A 124 12.74 1.89 10.65
C ARG A 124 13.07 2.58 11.96
N LEU A 125 14.29 2.34 12.47
CA LEU A 125 14.92 3.05 13.57
C LEU A 125 15.15 4.53 13.21
N LEU A 126 14.11 5.26 12.84
CA LEU A 126 14.12 6.71 12.90
C LEU A 126 14.17 7.05 14.39
N GLN A 127 15.05 7.99 14.73
CA GLN A 127 15.47 8.39 16.07
C GLN A 127 14.36 8.25 17.14
N LYS A 128 14.74 7.94 18.39
CA LYS A 128 13.81 8.10 19.51
C LYS A 128 13.38 9.57 19.52
N GLU A 129 12.21 9.86 18.96
CA GLU A 129 11.66 11.20 19.04
C GLU A 129 11.42 11.46 20.53
N GLU A 130 12.22 12.38 21.05
CA GLU A 130 12.05 12.85 22.42
C GLU A 130 10.72 13.58 22.52
N PHE A 131 10.10 13.50 23.69
CA PHE A 131 8.93 14.32 23.93
C PHE A 131 9.34 15.79 23.81
N PRO A 132 8.58 16.62 23.10
CA PRO A 132 8.89 18.03 23.02
C PRO A 132 8.85 18.66 24.43
N GLY A 133 9.92 19.33 24.84
CA GLY A 133 10.12 19.86 26.19
C GLY A 133 9.34 21.14 26.52
N TRP A 134 8.14 21.33 25.96
CA TRP A 134 7.35 22.53 26.18
C TRP A 134 6.75 22.53 27.59
N ARG A 135 7.23 23.42 28.47
CA ARG A 135 6.72 23.55 29.84
C ARG A 135 5.52 24.49 30.00
N ARG A 136 5.28 25.40 29.04
CA ARG A 136 4.19 26.39 29.08
C ARG A 136 3.11 26.07 28.04
N ALA A 137 1.85 26.24 28.40
CA ALA A 137 0.72 26.12 27.46
C ALA A 137 0.84 27.11 26.29
N ALA A 138 0.33 26.75 25.12
CA ALA A 138 0.18 27.69 24.00
C ALA A 138 -1.19 28.34 24.12
N TRP A 139 -1.23 29.66 24.28
CA TRP A 139 -2.48 30.45 24.29
C TRP A 139 -3.12 30.53 22.90
N ASP A 140 -2.31 30.47 21.85
CA ASP A 140 -2.75 30.42 20.47
C ASP A 140 -3.29 29.01 20.11
N PRO A 141 -4.57 28.88 19.71
CA PRO A 141 -5.20 27.60 19.37
C PRO A 141 -4.46 26.82 18.27
N GLU A 142 -3.90 27.50 17.27
CA GLU A 142 -3.15 26.82 16.21
C GLU A 142 -1.86 26.21 16.73
N LYS A 143 -1.12 26.96 17.55
CA LYS A 143 0.10 26.48 18.18
C LYS A 143 -0.22 25.32 19.12
N ALA A 144 -1.31 25.40 19.88
CA ALA A 144 -1.77 24.30 20.72
C ALA A 144 -2.08 23.04 19.89
N CYS A 145 -2.80 23.18 18.77
CA CYS A 145 -3.10 22.08 17.86
C CYS A 145 -1.83 21.45 17.26
N LYS A 146 -0.90 22.26 16.76
CA LYS A 146 0.41 21.80 16.24
C LYS A 146 1.22 21.05 17.33
N ARG A 147 1.18 21.53 18.58
CA ARG A 147 1.82 20.85 19.72
C ARG A 147 1.18 19.49 20.02
N TRP A 148 -0.16 19.44 20.06
CA TRP A 148 -0.89 18.19 20.26
C TRP A 148 -0.63 17.16 19.17
N ILE A 149 -0.58 17.58 17.91
CA ILE A 149 -0.22 16.70 16.79
C ILE A 149 1.17 16.10 17.00
N LYS A 150 2.16 16.91 17.41
CA LYS A 150 3.52 16.41 17.69
C LYS A 150 3.55 15.41 18.84
N ILE A 151 2.85 15.69 19.94
CA ILE A 151 2.73 14.76 21.08
C ILE A 151 2.09 13.45 20.63
N LYS A 152 0.99 13.53 19.87
CA LYS A 152 0.27 12.37 19.34
C LYS A 152 1.17 11.50 18.46
N VAL A 153 1.96 12.12 17.58
CA VAL A 153 2.95 11.43 16.73
C VAL A 153 3.90 10.59 17.60
N VAL A 154 4.51 11.19 18.62
CA VAL A 154 5.45 10.49 19.52
C VAL A 154 4.77 9.33 20.26
N LEU A 155 3.55 9.54 20.77
CA LEU A 155 2.79 8.51 21.50
C LEU A 155 2.47 7.30 20.61
N VAL A 156 1.97 7.54 19.39
CA VAL A 156 1.66 6.48 18.42
C VAL A 156 2.92 5.67 18.12
N TRP A 157 4.03 6.34 17.78
CA TRP A 157 5.28 5.65 17.48
C TRP A 157 5.84 4.87 18.67
N LYS A 158 5.82 5.43 19.89
CA LYS A 158 6.25 4.71 21.10
C LYS A 158 5.41 3.45 21.32
N LYS A 159 4.08 3.54 21.17
CA LYS A 159 3.17 2.39 21.32
C LYS A 159 3.45 1.32 20.27
N VAL A 160 3.54 1.69 18.99
CA VAL A 160 3.82 0.74 17.89
C VAL A 160 5.19 0.07 18.06
N ARG A 161 6.23 0.83 18.43
CA ARG A 161 7.57 0.25 18.72
C ARG A 161 7.51 -0.74 19.88
N ARG A 162 6.85 -0.38 20.98
CA ARG A 162 6.71 -1.28 22.14
C ARG A 162 6.03 -2.59 21.75
N ILE A 163 5.02 -2.54 20.88
CA ILE A 163 4.32 -3.72 20.39
C ILE A 163 5.24 -4.56 19.48
N ASN A 164 5.84 -3.94 18.46
CA ASN A 164 6.71 -4.63 17.50
C ASN A 164 8.00 -5.19 18.11
N SER A 165 8.44 -4.68 19.25
CA SER A 165 9.58 -5.23 19.99
C SER A 165 9.28 -6.57 20.66
N GLN A 166 8.01 -6.93 20.88
CA GLN A 166 7.67 -8.16 21.60
C GLN A 166 7.97 -9.41 20.74
N PRO A 167 8.57 -10.47 21.32
CA PRO A 167 9.01 -11.65 20.56
C PRO A 167 7.91 -12.32 19.73
N HIS A 168 6.70 -12.45 20.27
CA HIS A 168 5.58 -13.09 19.58
C HIS A 168 5.13 -12.32 18.33
N TYR A 169 5.22 -10.99 18.35
CA TYR A 169 4.89 -10.14 17.20
C TYR A 169 6.00 -10.15 16.14
N ARG A 170 7.27 -10.27 16.55
CA ARG A 170 8.39 -10.50 15.61
C ARG A 170 8.19 -11.80 14.83
N ALA A 171 7.80 -12.88 15.50
CA ALA A 171 7.51 -14.16 14.86
C ALA A 171 6.29 -14.11 13.93
N LYS A 172 5.22 -13.37 14.29
CA LYS A 172 4.06 -13.19 13.38
C LYS A 172 4.43 -12.41 12.12
N ARG A 173 5.29 -11.40 12.23
CA ARG A 173 5.67 -10.52 11.11
C ARG A 173 6.43 -11.27 10.00
N THR A 174 7.17 -12.33 10.31
CA THR A 174 7.88 -13.11 9.28
C THR A 174 6.94 -13.72 8.24
N ARG A 175 5.67 -13.91 8.59
CA ARG A 175 4.62 -14.40 7.67
C ARG A 175 4.26 -13.40 6.57
N HIS A 176 4.77 -12.17 6.60
CA HIS A 176 4.62 -11.23 5.48
C HIS A 176 5.15 -11.81 4.16
N VAL A 177 6.11 -12.74 4.21
CA VAL A 177 6.61 -13.48 3.04
C VAL A 177 5.50 -14.20 2.26
N VAL A 178 4.39 -14.55 2.92
CA VAL A 178 3.23 -15.15 2.25
C VAL A 178 2.66 -14.19 1.21
N ILE A 179 2.57 -12.90 1.53
CA ILE A 179 2.08 -11.85 0.63
C ILE A 179 3.01 -11.69 -0.57
N GLU A 180 4.33 -11.70 -0.34
CA GLU A 180 5.33 -11.62 -1.41
C GLU A 180 5.18 -12.80 -2.39
N ARG A 181 4.97 -14.02 -1.87
CA ARG A 181 4.72 -15.22 -2.68
C ARG A 181 3.44 -15.10 -3.51
N PHE A 182 2.37 -14.49 -2.97
CA PHE A 182 1.15 -14.24 -3.73
C PHE A 182 1.40 -13.31 -4.92
N PHE A 183 2.14 -12.22 -4.73
CA PHE A 183 2.45 -11.32 -5.82
C PHE A 183 3.43 -11.92 -6.83
N ALA A 184 4.42 -12.70 -6.38
CA ALA A 184 5.32 -13.43 -7.26
C ALA A 184 4.53 -14.42 -8.14
N GLU A 185 3.72 -15.28 -7.53
CA GLU A 185 2.86 -16.23 -8.25
C GLU A 185 1.91 -15.50 -9.22
N GLY A 186 1.30 -14.40 -8.79
CA GLY A 186 0.38 -13.63 -9.61
C GLY A 186 1.06 -13.06 -10.86
N LYS A 187 2.30 -12.62 -10.73
CA LYS A 187 3.10 -12.06 -11.83
C LYS A 187 3.61 -13.14 -12.78
N GLU A 188 4.13 -14.23 -12.25
CA GLU A 188 4.75 -15.31 -13.03
C GLU A 188 3.71 -16.20 -13.71
N GLN A 189 2.64 -16.56 -13.01
CA GLN A 189 1.70 -17.60 -13.45
C GLN A 189 0.34 -17.05 -13.89
N HIS A 190 -0.05 -15.85 -13.44
CA HIS A 190 -1.43 -15.34 -13.60
C HIS A 190 -1.51 -13.96 -14.27
N SER A 191 -0.48 -13.59 -15.05
CA SER A 191 -0.46 -12.37 -15.88
C SER A 191 -0.65 -11.04 -15.14
N LEU A 192 -0.40 -10.94 -13.83
CA LEU A 192 -0.44 -9.64 -13.13
C LEU A 192 0.65 -8.64 -13.56
N ASN A 193 1.60 -9.09 -14.39
CA ASN A 193 2.60 -8.21 -15.01
C ASN A 193 2.04 -7.33 -16.14
N ARG A 194 0.85 -7.64 -16.67
CA ARG A 194 0.24 -6.90 -17.79
C ARG A 194 -1.22 -6.57 -17.50
N ALA A 195 -1.60 -5.33 -17.74
CA ALA A 195 -3.00 -4.95 -17.84
C ALA A 195 -3.56 -5.53 -19.15
N ARG A 196 -4.52 -6.45 -19.07
CA ARG A 196 -5.18 -7.04 -20.25
C ARG A 196 -6.40 -6.26 -20.68
N SER A 197 -6.91 -5.40 -19.80
CA SER A 197 -8.04 -4.50 -20.06
C SER A 197 -7.66 -3.07 -19.66
N ARG A 198 -8.51 -2.11 -20.03
CA ARG A 198 -8.32 -0.67 -19.77
C ARG A 198 -9.37 -0.17 -18.79
N GLY A 199 -9.03 0.86 -18.02
CA GLY A 199 -9.89 1.43 -16.99
C GLY A 199 -9.86 0.65 -15.67
N LEU A 200 -10.18 1.38 -14.60
CA LEU A 200 -10.08 0.87 -13.23
C LEU A 200 -10.99 -0.34 -12.96
N GLU A 201 -12.23 -0.33 -13.45
CA GLU A 201 -13.19 -1.40 -13.21
C GLU A 201 -12.76 -2.72 -13.88
N ALA A 202 -12.25 -2.66 -15.11
CA ALA A 202 -11.78 -3.84 -15.81
C ALA A 202 -10.52 -4.41 -15.16
N MET A 203 -9.63 -3.53 -14.66
CA MET A 203 -8.49 -3.94 -13.86
C MET A 203 -8.89 -4.58 -12.53
N GLN A 204 -9.94 -4.08 -11.86
CA GLN A 204 -10.51 -4.70 -10.68
C GLN A 204 -10.99 -6.12 -10.98
N LYS A 205 -11.71 -6.32 -12.09
CA LYS A 205 -12.17 -7.66 -12.52
C LYS A 205 -10.99 -8.61 -12.76
N GLN A 206 -9.96 -8.17 -13.48
CA GLN A 206 -8.75 -8.97 -13.71
C GLN A 206 -8.11 -9.39 -12.37
N ALA A 207 -7.94 -8.44 -11.44
CA ALA A 207 -7.31 -8.70 -10.16
C ALA A 207 -8.13 -9.65 -9.27
N ILE A 208 -9.47 -9.55 -9.29
CA ILE A 208 -10.37 -10.48 -8.60
C ILE A 208 -10.23 -11.89 -9.19
N LEU A 209 -10.31 -12.03 -10.51
CA LEU A 209 -10.22 -13.35 -11.17
C LEU A 209 -8.89 -14.03 -10.85
N THR A 210 -7.77 -13.30 -10.89
CA THR A 210 -6.48 -13.84 -10.48
C THR A 210 -6.49 -14.29 -9.01
N ALA A 211 -7.03 -13.48 -8.09
CA ALA A 211 -7.10 -13.84 -6.69
C ALA A 211 -7.97 -15.08 -6.43
N VAL A 212 -9.08 -15.22 -7.16
CA VAL A 212 -9.95 -16.41 -7.11
C VAL A 212 -9.17 -17.65 -7.53
N VAL A 213 -8.46 -17.61 -8.67
CA VAL A 213 -7.64 -18.74 -9.12
C VAL A 213 -6.55 -19.10 -8.10
N GLN A 214 -5.88 -18.09 -7.53
CA GLN A 214 -4.87 -18.30 -6.50
C GLN A 214 -5.44 -18.95 -5.23
N ASN A 215 -6.64 -18.54 -4.80
CA ASN A 215 -7.35 -19.14 -3.67
C ASN A 215 -7.78 -20.57 -3.98
N LEU A 216 -8.33 -20.85 -5.17
CA LEU A 216 -8.72 -22.20 -5.60
C LEU A 216 -7.53 -23.17 -5.58
N LYS A 217 -6.36 -22.76 -6.09
CA LYS A 217 -5.14 -23.58 -6.03
C LYS A 217 -4.74 -23.95 -4.60
N ARG A 218 -4.99 -23.06 -3.64
CA ARG A 218 -4.68 -23.30 -2.21
C ARG A 218 -5.74 -24.17 -1.55
N LEU A 219 -7.01 -23.96 -1.86
CA LEU A 219 -8.10 -24.81 -1.40
C LEU A 219 -7.91 -26.26 -1.85
N ILE A 220 -7.58 -26.49 -3.12
CA ILE A 220 -7.30 -27.83 -3.65
C ILE A 220 -6.16 -28.49 -2.86
N ARG A 221 -5.03 -27.79 -2.66
CA ARG A 221 -3.91 -28.33 -1.85
C ARG A 221 -4.31 -28.60 -0.41
N TYR A 222 -5.20 -27.81 0.16
CA TYR A 222 -5.68 -28.00 1.52
C TYR A 222 -6.60 -29.22 1.62
N VAL A 223 -7.51 -29.41 0.68
CA VAL A 223 -8.39 -30.60 0.61
C VAL A 223 -7.56 -31.87 0.41
N LEU A 224 -6.59 -31.87 -0.51
CA LEU A 224 -5.73 -33.02 -0.79
C LEU A 224 -4.77 -33.38 0.35
N LYS A 225 -4.52 -32.46 1.28
CA LYS A 225 -3.67 -32.70 2.46
C LYS A 225 -4.45 -33.20 3.68
N ARG A 226 -5.78 -33.27 3.62
CA ARG A 226 -6.55 -33.90 4.69
C ARG A 226 -6.31 -35.42 4.58
N PRO A 227 -5.99 -36.10 5.71
CA PRO A 227 -5.89 -37.55 5.73
C PRO A 227 -7.22 -38.21 5.35
#